data_AF-A0A363TUM1-F1
#
_entry.id   AF-A0A363TUM1-F1
#
_cell.length_a   1.000
_cell.length_b   1.000
_cell.length_c   1.000
_cell.angle_alpha   90.00
_cell.angle_beta   90.00
_cell.angle_gamma   90.00
#
_symmetry.space_group_name_H-M   'P 1'
#
loop_
_entity.id
_entity.type
_entity.pdbx_description
1 polymer ?
#
loop_
_entity_poly.entity_id
_entity_poly.type
_entity_poly.pdbx_seq_one_letter_code
_entity_poly.pdbx_strand_id
1 'polypeptide(L)'
;MMPRPAPSRQFPVRAPRDGDEGRCPVYVVWEITLACNLRCAHCGSRAGRPRAAELSTAECLALIDELHALGTREITLIGGEAFLRRDWLALVERIAQRGMLCGLQTGGRNLDEATIAAAARAGLRAAGVSIDGPPEIHDRLRGVPGSHAHAIRVLEAFRRRGLSATVNTQINARNAERLREIMTAIVAAGATAWQLQLTVAMGNAADDPELLLQPFRLRELMPLLAELHREAARHGLRLQPGNNIGYFGPYEAIWRSVTGRVEYYGGCHAGRTALGIEADGTIKGCPSLPTRDYAGGNVRDTPLAEIWARAAELSFMRAPERSRARLSGYCRACYYADICRGGCTWTAHALGRGPGNNPYCHYRVLRLAERGWRERIVQRRHPEGRPFDYGEFDILVEDAAGRVLDQTVYESEPAVPLRGGGLELCEACRQFVHAGADPCPHCRAPRTDSGDADALYARTAFALQAWQEQIARVSARIARLRTGGFNSVD
;
A
#
# COMPACT_ATOMS: atom_id res chain seq x y z
N MET A 1 27.95 2.22 -37.21
CA MET A 1 26.73 2.04 -36.39
C MET A 1 27.16 2.01 -34.93
N MET A 2 27.02 3.13 -34.20
CA MET A 2 27.41 3.15 -32.79
C MET A 2 26.50 2.22 -31.98
N PRO A 3 27.04 1.43 -31.04
CA PRO A 3 26.23 0.58 -30.19
C PRO A 3 25.26 1.46 -29.39
N ARG A 4 23.99 1.12 -29.50
CA ARG A 4 22.90 1.78 -28.78
C ARG A 4 23.18 1.64 -27.27
N PRO A 5 23.20 2.73 -26.49
CA PRO A 5 23.51 2.64 -25.07
C PRO A 5 22.55 1.66 -24.39
N ALA A 6 23.09 0.84 -23.50
CA ALA A 6 22.30 -0.07 -22.68
C ALA A 6 21.16 0.73 -22.02
N PRO A 7 19.92 0.19 -21.96
CA PRO A 7 18.82 0.90 -21.31
C PRO A 7 19.26 1.21 -19.87
N SER A 8 19.41 2.50 -19.56
CA SER A 8 19.67 2.96 -18.20
C SER A 8 18.65 2.30 -17.28
N ARG A 9 19.09 1.65 -16.18
CA ARG A 9 18.19 1.12 -15.15
C ARG A 9 17.20 2.22 -14.78
N GLN A 10 15.96 2.15 -15.29
CA GLN A 10 14.96 3.16 -15.01
C GLN A 10 14.62 3.06 -13.53
N PHE A 11 14.96 4.09 -12.78
CA PHE A 11 14.62 4.20 -11.37
C PHE A 11 13.10 4.07 -11.21
N PRO A 12 12.57 3.29 -10.23
CA PRO A 12 11.13 3.12 -10.07
C PRO A 12 10.43 4.48 -9.92
N VAL A 13 9.30 4.69 -10.61
CA VAL A 13 8.64 6.02 -10.66
C VAL A 13 8.30 6.56 -9.27
N ARG A 14 7.85 5.68 -8.37
CA ARG A 14 7.48 6.01 -6.99
C ARG A 14 8.66 6.06 -6.01
N ALA A 15 9.86 5.66 -6.44
CA ALA A 15 11.01 5.68 -5.54
C ALA A 15 11.39 7.15 -5.25
N PRO A 16 11.48 7.54 -3.97
CA PRO A 16 11.90 8.89 -3.60
C PRO A 16 13.29 9.20 -4.16
N ARG A 17 13.47 10.45 -4.60
CA ARG A 17 14.75 11.03 -5.00
C ARG A 17 15.16 12.10 -3.98
N ASP A 18 16.45 12.42 -3.96
CA ASP A 18 16.96 13.49 -3.11
C ASP A 18 16.19 14.80 -3.38
N GLY A 19 15.65 15.39 -2.32
CA GLY A 19 14.83 16.61 -2.39
C GLY A 19 13.33 16.38 -2.64
N ASP A 20 12.86 15.15 -2.83
CA ASP A 20 11.41 14.91 -2.99
C ASP A 20 10.64 15.12 -1.69
N GLU A 21 11.21 14.72 -0.55
CA GLU A 21 10.51 14.69 0.73
C GLU A 21 10.00 16.07 1.17
N GLY A 22 8.69 16.17 1.37
CA GLY A 22 8.02 17.41 1.78
C GLY A 22 7.93 18.48 0.69
N ARG A 23 8.48 18.23 -0.51
CA ARG A 23 8.45 19.18 -1.64
C ARG A 23 7.58 18.68 -2.78
N CYS A 24 7.59 17.37 -3.03
CA CYS A 24 6.91 16.75 -4.16
C CYS A 24 5.98 15.63 -3.68
N PRO A 25 4.66 15.71 -3.93
CA PRO A 25 3.77 14.57 -3.79
C PRO A 25 4.00 13.60 -4.96
N VAL A 26 5.09 12.82 -4.88
CA VAL A 26 5.51 11.87 -5.94
C VAL A 26 4.37 10.95 -6.41
N TYR A 27 3.59 10.43 -5.46
CA TYR A 27 2.48 9.51 -5.71
C TYR A 27 1.17 10.03 -5.12
N VAL A 28 0.18 10.22 -5.98
CA VAL A 28 -1.15 10.71 -5.61
C VAL A 28 -2.18 9.61 -5.82
N VAL A 29 -3.07 9.43 -4.84
CA VAL A 29 -4.26 8.59 -4.96
C VAL A 29 -5.48 9.48 -4.86
N TRP A 30 -6.32 9.46 -5.88
CA TRP A 30 -7.44 10.39 -6.00
C TRP A 30 -8.77 9.65 -6.14
N GLU A 31 -9.60 9.74 -5.10
CA GLU A 31 -11.03 9.40 -5.16
C GLU A 31 -11.75 10.47 -5.97
N ILE A 32 -12.05 10.22 -7.24
CA ILE A 32 -12.68 11.23 -8.12
C ILE A 32 -14.22 11.27 -8.00
N THR A 33 -14.80 10.23 -7.39
CA THR A 33 -16.24 10.13 -7.09
C THR A 33 -16.44 9.16 -5.93
N LEU A 34 -17.51 9.31 -5.15
CA LEU A 34 -17.94 8.32 -4.15
C LEU A 34 -18.98 7.33 -4.71
N ALA A 35 -19.44 7.53 -5.96
CA ALA A 35 -20.33 6.59 -6.62
C ALA A 35 -19.69 5.20 -6.73
N CYS A 36 -20.42 4.15 -6.38
CA CYS A 36 -19.95 2.77 -6.46
C CYS A 36 -21.09 1.83 -6.85
N ASN A 37 -20.78 0.81 -7.65
CA ASN A 37 -21.71 -0.23 -8.06
C ASN A 37 -21.48 -1.58 -7.33
N LEU A 38 -20.63 -1.59 -6.30
CA LEU A 38 -20.43 -2.69 -5.35
C LEU A 38 -20.92 -2.29 -3.95
N ARG A 39 -20.93 -3.25 -3.01
CA ARG A 39 -21.31 -3.03 -1.60
C ARG A 39 -20.35 -3.78 -0.68
N CYS A 40 -19.06 -3.48 -0.81
CA CYS A 40 -18.01 -4.26 -0.15
C CYS A 40 -18.14 -4.19 1.39
N ALA A 41 -18.05 -5.34 2.05
CA ALA A 41 -18.09 -5.45 3.51
C ALA A 41 -16.89 -4.77 4.20
N HIS A 42 -15.81 -4.50 3.46
CA HIS A 42 -14.59 -3.86 3.95
C HIS A 42 -14.36 -2.45 3.36
N CYS A 43 -15.40 -1.81 2.80
CA CYS A 43 -15.25 -0.49 2.18
C CYS A 43 -14.98 0.59 3.24
N GLY A 44 -13.78 1.16 3.23
CA GLY A 44 -13.39 2.24 4.15
C GLY A 44 -14.17 3.54 3.94
N SER A 45 -14.45 3.92 2.68
CA SER A 45 -15.18 5.14 2.34
C SER A 45 -16.71 4.98 2.40
N ARG A 46 -17.22 3.77 2.68
CA ARG A 46 -18.66 3.44 2.63
C ARG A 46 -19.31 3.87 1.31
N ALA A 47 -18.60 3.65 0.22
CA ALA A 47 -18.97 4.17 -1.10
C ALA A 47 -20.31 3.64 -1.60
N GLY A 48 -20.98 4.44 -2.43
CA GLY A 48 -22.28 4.11 -2.99
C GLY A 48 -22.84 5.21 -3.88
N ARG A 49 -23.33 6.30 -3.27
CA ARG A 49 -23.79 7.48 -4.02
C ARG A 49 -22.64 8.48 -4.19
N PRO A 50 -22.63 9.28 -5.27
CA PRO A 50 -21.68 10.38 -5.41
C PRO A 50 -21.85 11.37 -4.25
N ARG A 51 -20.77 12.08 -3.90
CA ARG A 51 -20.85 13.16 -2.91
C ARG A 51 -21.68 14.31 -3.46
N ALA A 52 -22.28 15.09 -2.58
CA ALA A 52 -23.08 16.25 -2.98
C ALA A 52 -22.24 17.32 -3.69
N ALA A 53 -20.97 17.49 -3.30
CA ALA A 53 -20.10 18.57 -3.75
C ALA A 53 -18.81 18.05 -4.43
N GLU A 54 -18.92 17.02 -5.27
CA GLU A 54 -17.76 16.55 -6.06
C GLU A 54 -17.18 17.67 -6.92
N LEU A 55 -15.87 17.62 -7.17
CA LEU A 55 -15.19 18.56 -8.07
C LEU A 55 -15.79 18.46 -9.47
N SER A 56 -16.01 19.60 -10.11
CA SER A 56 -16.37 19.70 -11.51
C SER A 56 -15.22 19.25 -12.42
N THR A 57 -15.50 19.00 -13.69
CA THR A 57 -14.47 18.65 -14.68
C THR A 57 -13.37 19.71 -14.75
N ALA A 58 -13.74 21.00 -14.77
CA ALA A 58 -12.78 22.10 -14.84
C ALA A 58 -11.85 22.13 -13.62
N GLU A 59 -12.41 21.95 -12.41
CA GLU A 59 -11.63 21.87 -11.17
C GLU A 59 -10.68 20.67 -11.17
N CYS A 60 -11.15 19.50 -11.61
CA CYS A 60 -10.29 18.32 -11.72
C CYS A 60 -9.13 18.55 -12.70
N LEU A 61 -9.38 19.13 -13.87
CA LEU A 61 -8.34 19.39 -14.86
C LEU A 61 -7.31 20.40 -14.37
N ALA A 62 -7.75 21.45 -13.67
CA ALA A 62 -6.87 22.44 -13.03
C ALA A 62 -6.01 21.79 -11.93
N LEU A 63 -6.61 20.95 -11.09
CA LEU A 63 -5.88 20.25 -10.03
C LEU A 63 -4.81 19.29 -10.57
N ILE A 64 -5.06 18.64 -11.72
CA ILE A 64 -4.03 17.84 -12.42
C ILE A 64 -2.84 18.72 -12.84
N ASP A 65 -3.09 19.96 -13.26
CA ASP A 65 -2.03 20.91 -13.62
C ASP A 65 -1.23 21.38 -12.40
N GLU A 66 -1.89 21.66 -11.28
CA GLU A 66 -1.23 21.98 -10.02
C GLU A 66 -0.34 20.83 -9.52
N LEU A 67 -0.85 19.59 -9.59
CA LEU A 67 -0.08 18.39 -9.25
C LEU A 67 1.16 18.22 -10.13
N HIS A 68 1.02 18.46 -11.44
CA HIS A 68 2.15 18.46 -12.36
C HIS A 68 3.18 19.53 -11.98
N ALA A 69 2.74 20.76 -11.66
CA ALA A 69 3.62 21.85 -11.25
C ALA A 69 4.38 21.54 -9.95
N LEU A 70 3.78 20.76 -9.03
CA LEU A 70 4.43 20.25 -7.82
C LEU A 70 5.38 19.06 -8.07
N GLY A 71 5.51 18.61 -9.31
CA GLY A 71 6.42 17.53 -9.72
C GLY A 71 5.86 16.12 -9.52
N THR A 72 4.54 15.98 -9.33
CA THR A 72 3.87 14.68 -9.24
C THR A 72 4.27 13.79 -10.42
N ARG A 73 4.52 12.51 -10.14
CA ARG A 73 4.97 11.55 -11.18
C ARG A 73 3.91 10.52 -11.52
N GLU A 74 3.05 10.20 -10.57
CA GLU A 74 2.00 9.22 -10.75
C GLU A 74 0.73 9.62 -10.01
N ILE A 75 -0.40 9.51 -10.72
CA ILE A 75 -1.74 9.66 -10.17
C ILE A 75 -2.47 8.33 -10.39
N THR A 76 -2.93 7.71 -9.32
CA THR A 76 -3.85 6.57 -9.38
C THR A 76 -5.26 7.03 -9.08
N LEU A 77 -6.12 6.93 -10.09
CA LEU A 77 -7.55 7.20 -9.98
C LEU A 77 -8.23 6.05 -9.25
N ILE A 78 -8.98 6.40 -8.23
CA ILE A 78 -9.86 5.52 -7.46
C ILE A 78 -11.23 6.19 -7.37
N GLY A 79 -12.13 5.64 -6.57
CA GLY A 79 -13.39 6.29 -6.23
C GLY A 79 -14.03 5.58 -5.05
N GLY A 80 -15.36 5.61 -5.02
CA GLY A 80 -16.09 4.36 -4.90
C GLY A 80 -15.71 3.45 -6.07
N GLU A 81 -16.08 3.84 -7.29
CA GLU A 81 -15.66 3.23 -8.54
C GLU A 81 -15.43 4.32 -9.59
N ALA A 82 -14.17 4.51 -10.00
CA ALA A 82 -13.73 5.70 -10.74
C ALA A 82 -14.43 5.85 -12.10
N PHE A 83 -14.64 4.73 -12.83
CA PHE A 83 -15.22 4.76 -14.17
C PHE A 83 -16.72 5.12 -14.18
N LEU A 84 -17.37 5.19 -13.02
CA LEU A 84 -18.76 5.66 -12.93
C LEU A 84 -18.88 7.19 -13.07
N ARG A 85 -17.77 7.91 -12.92
CA ARG A 85 -17.72 9.35 -13.15
C ARG A 85 -17.65 9.64 -14.65
N ARG A 86 -18.53 10.50 -15.17
CA ARG A 86 -18.74 10.68 -16.63
C ARG A 86 -17.50 11.13 -17.41
N ASP A 87 -16.67 11.99 -16.83
CA ASP A 87 -15.50 12.65 -17.45
C ASP A 87 -14.16 11.96 -17.11
N TRP A 88 -14.17 10.77 -16.51
CA TRP A 88 -12.95 10.13 -16.03
C TRP A 88 -11.90 9.89 -17.13
N LEU A 89 -12.31 9.62 -18.37
CA LEU A 89 -11.41 9.45 -19.51
C LEU A 89 -10.67 10.76 -19.86
N ALA A 90 -11.33 11.91 -19.71
CA ALA A 90 -10.70 13.22 -19.91
C ALA A 90 -9.64 13.48 -18.83
N LEU A 91 -9.88 13.02 -17.60
CA LEU A 91 -8.89 13.09 -16.53
C LEU A 91 -7.66 12.22 -16.84
N VAL A 92 -7.88 10.98 -17.29
CA VAL A 92 -6.79 10.09 -17.74
C VAL A 92 -5.95 10.75 -18.84
N GLU A 93 -6.61 11.33 -19.83
CA GLU A 93 -5.95 12.04 -20.94
C GLU A 93 -5.13 13.23 -20.43
N ARG A 94 -5.70 14.05 -19.54
CA ARG A 94 -4.99 15.20 -18.97
C ARG A 94 -3.75 14.79 -18.18
N ILE A 95 -3.85 13.75 -17.36
CA ILE A 95 -2.70 13.20 -16.59
C ILE A 95 -1.59 12.77 -17.56
N ALA A 96 -1.94 12.04 -18.63
CA ALA A 96 -0.99 11.57 -19.62
C ALA A 96 -0.35 12.72 -20.42
N GLN A 97 -1.11 13.75 -20.79
CA GLN A 97 -0.61 14.96 -21.47
C GLN A 97 0.41 15.72 -20.61
N ARG A 98 0.30 15.66 -19.28
CA ARG A 98 1.28 16.21 -18.33
C ARG A 98 2.48 15.31 -18.05
N GLY A 99 2.61 14.21 -18.78
CA GLY A 99 3.74 13.29 -18.67
C GLY A 99 3.74 12.45 -17.38
N MET A 100 2.67 12.49 -16.60
CA MET A 100 2.50 11.68 -15.39
C MET A 100 1.97 10.29 -15.75
N LEU A 101 2.34 9.28 -14.95
CA LEU A 101 1.73 7.95 -15.07
C LEU A 101 0.31 7.99 -14.51
N CYS A 102 -0.65 7.50 -15.30
CA CYS A 102 -2.02 7.30 -14.86
C CYS A 102 -2.27 5.82 -14.53
N GLY A 103 -2.68 5.56 -13.28
CA GLY A 103 -3.18 4.28 -12.81
C GLY A 103 -4.68 4.30 -12.52
N LEU A 104 -5.30 3.14 -12.46
CA LEU A 104 -6.70 2.94 -12.05
C LEU A 104 -6.77 1.84 -10.98
N GLN A 105 -7.63 1.98 -9.97
CA GLN A 105 -8.06 0.85 -9.13
C GLN A 105 -9.56 0.65 -9.30
N THR A 106 -9.98 -0.59 -9.53
CA THR A 106 -11.37 -0.90 -9.88
C THR A 106 -11.84 -2.24 -9.31
N GLY A 107 -13.14 -2.35 -9.04
CA GLY A 107 -13.84 -3.63 -8.83
C GLY A 107 -14.27 -4.28 -10.15
N GLY A 108 -14.20 -3.58 -11.27
CA GLY A 108 -14.42 -4.11 -12.62
C GLY A 108 -15.87 -4.43 -12.98
N ARG A 109 -16.83 -4.30 -12.06
CA ARG A 109 -18.24 -4.60 -12.33
C ARG A 109 -18.78 -3.67 -13.44
N ASN A 110 -19.33 -4.24 -14.50
CA ASN A 110 -19.84 -3.49 -15.68
C ASN A 110 -18.78 -2.66 -16.42
N LEU A 111 -17.48 -2.87 -16.18
CA LEU A 111 -16.44 -2.26 -17.00
C LEU A 111 -16.23 -3.10 -18.26
N ASP A 112 -16.66 -2.59 -19.41
CA ASP A 112 -16.61 -3.30 -20.68
C ASP A 112 -15.30 -3.09 -21.46
N GLU A 113 -15.08 -3.92 -22.48
CA GLU A 113 -13.86 -3.85 -23.29
C GLU A 113 -13.72 -2.56 -24.08
N ALA A 114 -14.83 -1.95 -24.51
CA ALA A 114 -14.83 -0.71 -25.28
C ALA A 114 -14.30 0.45 -24.44
N THR A 115 -14.76 0.53 -23.19
CA THR A 115 -14.33 1.48 -22.18
C THR A 115 -12.86 1.27 -21.81
N ILE A 116 -12.44 0.01 -21.62
CA ILE A 116 -11.02 -0.32 -21.38
C ILE A 116 -10.13 0.12 -22.55
N ALA A 117 -10.57 -0.11 -23.79
CA ALA A 117 -9.85 0.32 -24.98
C ALA A 117 -9.78 1.85 -25.08
N ALA A 118 -10.85 2.56 -24.74
CA ALA A 118 -10.86 4.02 -24.67
C ALA A 118 -9.88 4.55 -23.61
N ALA A 119 -9.84 3.94 -22.42
CA ALA A 119 -8.90 4.31 -21.36
C ALA A 119 -7.44 4.09 -21.76
N ALA A 120 -7.13 2.97 -22.43
CA ALA A 120 -5.80 2.70 -22.95
C ALA A 120 -5.36 3.75 -24.00
N ARG A 121 -6.27 4.16 -24.90
CA ARG A 121 -6.03 5.24 -25.87
C ARG A 121 -5.83 6.60 -25.19
N ALA A 122 -6.64 6.91 -24.18
CA ALA A 122 -6.52 8.14 -23.40
C ALA A 122 -5.18 8.24 -22.65
N GLY A 123 -4.49 7.12 -22.43
CA GLY A 123 -3.16 7.11 -21.84
C GLY A 123 -3.03 6.37 -20.52
N LEU A 124 -4.07 5.62 -20.10
CA LEU A 124 -3.96 4.71 -18.96
C LEU A 124 -2.79 3.74 -19.18
N ARG A 125 -2.03 3.45 -18.11
CA ARG A 125 -0.84 2.56 -18.17
C ARG A 125 -0.93 1.37 -17.23
N ALA A 126 -1.57 1.54 -16.08
CA ALA A 126 -1.74 0.49 -15.10
C ALA A 126 -3.19 0.46 -14.61
N ALA A 127 -3.70 -0.74 -14.36
CA ALA A 127 -5.01 -0.92 -13.78
C ALA A 127 -4.98 -2.11 -12.80
N GLY A 128 -5.33 -1.82 -11.55
CA GLY A 128 -5.49 -2.80 -10.50
C GLY A 128 -6.94 -3.25 -10.38
N VAL A 129 -7.17 -4.55 -10.48
CA VAL A 129 -8.46 -5.17 -10.25
C VAL A 129 -8.49 -5.74 -8.84
N SER A 130 -9.53 -5.43 -8.10
CA SER A 130 -9.63 -5.86 -6.72
C SER A 130 -10.20 -7.29 -6.65
N ILE A 131 -9.44 -8.25 -6.10
CA ILE A 131 -9.84 -9.67 -6.01
C ILE A 131 -9.50 -10.21 -4.61
N ASP A 132 -10.52 -10.55 -3.81
CA ASP A 132 -10.30 -10.93 -2.39
C ASP A 132 -10.49 -12.41 -2.05
N GLY A 133 -10.63 -13.28 -3.03
CA GLY A 133 -10.90 -14.68 -2.74
C GLY A 133 -11.29 -15.46 -3.97
N PRO A 134 -11.46 -16.78 -3.80
CA PRO A 134 -12.26 -17.60 -4.71
C PRO A 134 -13.69 -17.04 -4.83
N PRO A 135 -14.46 -17.44 -5.87
CA PRO A 135 -15.71 -16.79 -6.24
C PRO A 135 -16.69 -16.55 -5.09
N GLU A 136 -16.89 -17.55 -4.24
CA GLU A 136 -17.85 -17.53 -3.13
C GLU A 136 -17.47 -16.52 -2.04
N ILE A 137 -16.16 -16.39 -1.75
CA ILE A 137 -15.64 -15.46 -0.75
C ILE A 137 -15.61 -14.05 -1.33
N HIS A 138 -15.12 -13.91 -2.57
CA HIS A 138 -15.04 -12.62 -3.25
C HIS A 138 -16.42 -11.98 -3.39
N ASP A 139 -17.40 -12.71 -3.93
CA ASP A 139 -18.75 -12.16 -4.16
C ASP A 139 -19.43 -11.74 -2.85
N ARG A 140 -19.22 -12.50 -1.77
CA ARG A 140 -19.70 -12.15 -0.43
C ARG A 140 -19.00 -10.90 0.10
N LEU A 141 -17.68 -10.82 -0.02
CA LEU A 141 -16.89 -9.66 0.46
C LEU A 141 -17.20 -8.39 -0.35
N ARG A 142 -17.51 -8.50 -1.64
CA ARG A 142 -17.83 -7.40 -2.55
C ARG A 142 -19.33 -7.06 -2.60
N GLY A 143 -20.16 -7.91 -2.00
CA GLY A 143 -21.61 -7.71 -1.83
C GLY A 143 -22.43 -7.89 -3.11
N VAL A 144 -21.88 -8.58 -4.12
CA VAL A 144 -22.49 -8.70 -5.45
C VAL A 144 -22.19 -10.08 -6.06
N PRO A 145 -23.20 -10.92 -6.31
CA PRO A 145 -23.02 -12.18 -7.04
C PRO A 145 -22.46 -11.98 -8.44
N GLY A 146 -21.51 -12.83 -8.84
CA GLY A 146 -20.82 -12.80 -10.12
C GLY A 146 -19.71 -11.75 -10.22
N SER A 147 -19.44 -10.96 -9.17
CA SER A 147 -18.40 -9.93 -9.19
C SER A 147 -16.99 -10.49 -9.42
N HIS A 148 -16.68 -11.67 -8.88
CA HIS A 148 -15.42 -12.36 -9.12
C HIS A 148 -15.20 -12.65 -10.61
N ALA A 149 -16.21 -13.22 -11.27
CA ALA A 149 -16.13 -13.55 -12.68
C ALA A 149 -15.94 -12.28 -13.55
N HIS A 150 -16.58 -11.17 -13.18
CA HIS A 150 -16.36 -9.88 -13.84
C HIS A 150 -14.93 -9.37 -13.63
N ALA A 151 -14.42 -9.43 -12.40
CA ALA A 151 -13.06 -9.01 -12.06
C ALA A 151 -12.01 -9.78 -12.88
N ILE A 152 -12.13 -11.10 -13.00
CA ILE A 152 -11.21 -11.92 -13.81
C ILE A 152 -11.26 -11.50 -15.29
N ARG A 153 -12.46 -11.35 -15.88
CA ARG A 153 -12.58 -10.91 -17.29
C ARG A 153 -11.97 -9.53 -17.54
N VAL A 154 -12.17 -8.59 -16.62
CA VAL A 154 -11.59 -7.24 -16.69
C VAL A 154 -10.06 -7.28 -16.61
N LEU A 155 -9.52 -8.10 -15.70
CA LEU A 155 -8.08 -8.28 -15.55
C LEU A 155 -7.45 -8.81 -16.85
N GLU A 156 -8.07 -9.82 -17.47
CA GLU A 156 -7.64 -10.36 -18.75
C GLU A 156 -7.76 -9.33 -19.90
N ALA A 157 -8.82 -8.53 -19.90
CA ALA A 157 -9.02 -7.46 -20.88
C ALA A 157 -7.93 -6.39 -20.79
N PHE A 158 -7.57 -5.96 -19.58
CA PHE A 158 -6.43 -5.05 -19.36
C PHE A 158 -5.13 -5.65 -19.93
N ARG A 159 -4.87 -6.93 -19.64
CA ARG A 159 -3.70 -7.65 -20.18
C ARG A 159 -3.69 -7.68 -21.71
N ARG A 160 -4.81 -8.03 -22.36
CA ARG A 160 -4.94 -8.08 -23.83
C ARG A 160 -4.60 -6.74 -24.49
N ARG A 161 -4.91 -5.62 -23.82
CA ARG A 161 -4.61 -4.26 -24.28
C ARG A 161 -3.20 -3.78 -23.94
N GLY A 162 -2.36 -4.63 -23.34
CA GLY A 162 -0.97 -4.29 -22.99
C GLY A 162 -0.84 -3.34 -21.80
N LEU A 163 -1.90 -3.18 -21.00
CA LEU A 163 -1.84 -2.44 -19.74
C LEU A 163 -1.14 -3.31 -18.67
N SER A 164 -0.48 -2.66 -17.71
CA SER A 164 -0.02 -3.36 -16.51
C SER A 164 -1.24 -3.75 -15.69
N ALA A 165 -1.67 -5.01 -15.86
CA ALA A 165 -2.78 -5.62 -15.16
C ALA A 165 -2.29 -6.07 -13.77
N THR A 166 -2.75 -5.41 -12.71
CA THR A 166 -2.38 -5.72 -11.33
C THR A 166 -3.59 -6.17 -10.54
N VAL A 167 -3.36 -6.81 -9.40
CA VAL A 167 -4.42 -7.21 -8.48
C VAL A 167 -4.18 -6.60 -7.12
N ASN A 168 -5.26 -6.15 -6.47
CA ASN A 168 -5.23 -5.75 -5.07
C ASN A 168 -6.14 -6.67 -4.25
N THR A 169 -5.66 -7.13 -3.10
CA THR A 169 -6.41 -7.98 -2.16
C THR A 169 -6.34 -7.41 -0.75
N GLN A 170 -7.50 -7.34 -0.09
CA GLN A 170 -7.61 -7.03 1.33
C GLN A 170 -7.64 -8.34 2.14
N ILE A 171 -6.60 -8.60 2.93
CA ILE A 171 -6.46 -9.76 3.80
C ILE A 171 -7.28 -9.54 5.06
N ASN A 172 -8.24 -10.42 5.29
CA ASN A 172 -9.16 -10.41 6.42
C ASN A 172 -9.35 -11.85 6.95
N ALA A 173 -10.09 -12.00 8.03
CA ALA A 173 -10.30 -13.31 8.66
C ALA A 173 -10.98 -14.34 7.73
N ARG A 174 -11.72 -13.88 6.70
CA ARG A 174 -12.47 -14.77 5.79
C ARG A 174 -11.64 -15.27 4.61
N ASN A 175 -10.53 -14.60 4.26
CA ASN A 175 -9.75 -14.96 3.07
C ASN A 175 -8.26 -15.23 3.32
N ALA A 176 -7.73 -14.98 4.53
CA ALA A 176 -6.31 -15.15 4.83
C ALA A 176 -5.79 -16.56 4.53
N GLU A 177 -6.62 -17.58 4.73
CA GLU A 177 -6.26 -18.99 4.48
C GLU A 177 -6.38 -19.38 3.00
N ARG A 178 -6.99 -18.53 2.17
CA ARG A 178 -7.27 -18.79 0.75
C ARG A 178 -6.37 -17.98 -0.20
N LEU A 179 -5.35 -17.30 0.31
CA LEU A 179 -4.44 -16.47 -0.50
C LEU A 179 -3.76 -17.25 -1.62
N ARG A 180 -3.42 -18.52 -1.39
CA ARG A 180 -2.79 -19.39 -2.41
C ARG A 180 -3.70 -19.58 -3.63
N GLU A 181 -5.00 -19.75 -3.41
CA GLU A 181 -5.98 -19.91 -4.50
C GLU A 181 -6.21 -18.63 -5.27
N ILE A 182 -6.20 -17.48 -4.58
CA ILE A 182 -6.21 -16.17 -5.24
C ILE A 182 -5.00 -16.06 -6.16
N MET A 183 -3.79 -16.38 -5.67
CA MET A 183 -2.58 -16.34 -6.47
C MET A 183 -2.70 -17.22 -7.73
N THR A 184 -3.17 -18.46 -7.59
CA THR A 184 -3.38 -19.36 -8.72
C THR A 184 -4.32 -18.74 -9.76
N ALA A 185 -5.46 -18.20 -9.33
CA ALA A 185 -6.44 -17.59 -10.23
C ALA A 185 -5.88 -16.37 -10.98
N ILE A 186 -5.18 -15.49 -10.28
CA ILE A 186 -4.66 -14.25 -10.87
C ILE A 186 -3.44 -14.49 -11.76
N VAL A 187 -2.62 -15.50 -11.45
CA VAL A 187 -1.55 -15.96 -12.34
C VAL A 187 -2.16 -16.49 -13.65
N ALA A 188 -3.20 -17.32 -13.56
CA ALA A 188 -3.89 -17.85 -14.73
C ALA A 188 -4.51 -16.73 -15.60
N ALA A 189 -5.10 -15.72 -14.97
CA ALA A 189 -5.63 -14.53 -15.64
C ALA A 189 -4.54 -13.59 -16.20
N GLY A 190 -3.27 -13.82 -15.84
CA GLY A 190 -2.10 -13.10 -16.33
C GLY A 190 -1.85 -11.75 -15.64
N ALA A 191 -2.14 -11.66 -14.34
CA ALA A 191 -1.70 -10.55 -13.51
C ALA A 191 -0.17 -10.40 -13.52
N THR A 192 0.29 -9.16 -13.48
CA THR A 192 1.72 -8.80 -13.51
C THR A 192 2.25 -8.37 -12.15
N ALA A 193 1.36 -7.90 -11.26
CA ALA A 193 1.67 -7.62 -9.88
C ALA A 193 0.45 -7.89 -8.99
N TRP A 194 0.70 -8.21 -7.73
CA TRP A 194 -0.31 -8.48 -6.73
C TRP A 194 0.02 -7.75 -5.43
N GLN A 195 -0.78 -6.74 -5.09
CA GLN A 195 -0.64 -5.99 -3.86
C GLN A 195 -1.57 -6.55 -2.78
N LEU A 196 -1.00 -6.79 -1.61
CA LEU A 196 -1.71 -7.30 -0.44
C LEU A 196 -1.79 -6.22 0.64
N GLN A 197 -2.93 -6.06 1.29
CA GLN A 197 -3.09 -5.13 2.42
C GLN A 197 -3.95 -5.79 3.50
N LEU A 198 -3.72 -5.51 4.79
CA LEU A 198 -4.66 -5.95 5.82
C LEU A 198 -5.95 -5.13 5.74
N THR A 199 -7.10 -5.78 5.95
CA THR A 199 -8.34 -5.07 6.25
C THR A 199 -8.19 -4.34 7.59
N VAL A 200 -8.51 -3.06 7.60
CA VAL A 200 -8.41 -2.18 8.76
C VAL A 200 -9.80 -1.93 9.33
N ALA A 201 -9.87 -1.70 10.64
CA ALA A 201 -11.09 -1.42 11.41
C ALA A 201 -11.71 -0.04 11.11
N MET A 202 -12.07 0.19 9.84
CA MET A 202 -12.60 1.45 9.33
C MET A 202 -13.73 1.18 8.33
N GLY A 203 -14.69 2.10 8.26
CA GLY A 203 -15.86 2.03 7.39
C GLY A 203 -16.63 0.75 7.66
N ASN A 204 -17.09 0.08 6.60
CA ASN A 204 -17.91 -1.12 6.73
C ASN A 204 -17.21 -2.26 7.51
N ALA A 205 -15.88 -2.34 7.49
CA ALA A 205 -15.15 -3.36 8.25
C ALA A 205 -15.24 -3.14 9.77
N ALA A 206 -15.45 -1.90 10.22
CA ALA A 206 -15.68 -1.60 11.63
C ALA A 206 -17.10 -1.96 12.09
N ASP A 207 -18.02 -2.26 11.18
CA ASP A 207 -19.36 -2.76 11.55
C ASP A 207 -19.34 -4.27 11.82
N ASP A 208 -18.32 -4.97 11.33
CA ASP A 208 -18.17 -6.42 11.38
C ASP A 208 -16.77 -6.78 11.93
N PRO A 209 -16.58 -6.74 13.26
CA PRO A 209 -15.26 -6.98 13.86
C PRO A 209 -14.73 -8.39 13.62
N GLU A 210 -15.60 -9.37 13.31
CA GLU A 210 -15.17 -10.73 12.95
C GLU A 210 -14.50 -10.80 11.58
N LEU A 211 -14.72 -9.80 10.72
CA LEU A 211 -13.99 -9.66 9.47
C LEU A 211 -12.50 -9.36 9.72
N LEU A 212 -12.17 -8.66 10.80
CA LEU A 212 -10.81 -8.21 11.07
C LEU A 212 -9.91 -9.40 11.45
N LEU A 213 -8.78 -9.53 10.76
CA LEU A 213 -7.76 -10.51 11.13
C LEU A 213 -7.19 -10.13 12.50
N GLN A 214 -7.06 -11.06 13.44
CA GLN A 214 -6.49 -10.74 14.76
C GLN A 214 -4.97 -10.55 14.70
N PRO A 215 -4.36 -9.61 15.46
CA PRO A 215 -2.93 -9.29 15.37
C PRO A 215 -2.00 -10.50 15.55
N PHE A 216 -2.32 -11.39 16.48
CA PHE A 216 -1.51 -12.60 16.72
C PHE A 216 -1.41 -13.53 15.50
N ARG A 217 -2.38 -13.49 14.56
CA ARG A 217 -2.34 -14.28 13.32
C ARG A 217 -1.22 -13.83 12.38
N LEU A 218 -0.56 -12.69 12.61
CA LEU A 218 0.63 -12.31 11.85
C LEU A 218 1.76 -13.35 11.97
N ARG A 219 1.82 -14.13 13.07
CA ARG A 219 2.78 -15.22 13.22
C ARG A 219 2.64 -16.30 12.13
N GLU A 220 1.43 -16.53 11.65
CA GLU A 220 1.12 -17.49 10.58
C GLU A 220 1.14 -16.81 9.21
N LEU A 221 0.61 -15.58 9.12
CA LEU A 221 0.49 -14.86 7.86
C LEU A 221 1.87 -14.52 7.27
N MET A 222 2.80 -14.04 8.08
CA MET A 222 4.07 -13.51 7.56
C MET A 222 4.96 -14.58 6.88
N PRO A 223 5.11 -15.81 7.43
CA PRO A 223 5.73 -16.92 6.71
C PRO A 223 5.01 -17.28 5.41
N LEU A 224 3.67 -17.34 5.42
CA LEU A 224 2.87 -17.62 4.22
C LEU A 224 3.12 -16.57 3.13
N LEU A 225 3.12 -15.28 3.47
CA LEU A 225 3.42 -14.22 2.52
C LEU A 225 4.83 -14.33 1.94
N ALA A 226 5.81 -14.74 2.75
CA ALA A 226 7.17 -14.98 2.28
C ALA A 226 7.25 -16.16 1.29
N GLU A 227 6.47 -17.22 1.51
CA GLU A 227 6.34 -18.34 0.58
C GLU A 227 5.67 -17.93 -0.73
N LEU A 228 4.50 -17.28 -0.64
CA LEU A 228 3.77 -16.77 -1.80
C LEU A 228 4.61 -15.78 -2.60
N HIS A 229 5.42 -14.95 -1.96
CA HIS A 229 6.32 -14.03 -2.66
C HIS A 229 7.33 -14.77 -3.55
N ARG A 230 7.93 -15.85 -3.03
CA ARG A 230 8.86 -16.68 -3.81
C ARG A 230 8.16 -17.44 -4.94
N GLU A 231 6.97 -17.96 -4.67
CA GLU A 231 6.18 -18.68 -5.67
C GLU A 231 5.67 -17.77 -6.78
N ALA A 232 5.08 -16.63 -6.44
CA ALA A 232 4.63 -15.62 -7.38
C ALA A 232 5.76 -15.20 -8.34
N ALA A 233 6.98 -15.01 -7.83
CA ALA A 233 8.14 -14.67 -8.66
C ALA A 233 8.45 -15.74 -9.73
N ARG A 234 8.28 -17.04 -9.43
CA ARG A 234 8.44 -18.13 -10.42
C ARG A 234 7.40 -18.08 -11.53
N HIS A 235 6.25 -17.48 -11.27
CA HIS A 235 5.19 -17.26 -12.24
C HIS A 235 5.27 -15.89 -12.92
N GLY A 236 6.32 -15.10 -12.68
CA GLY A 236 6.44 -13.73 -13.21
C GLY A 236 5.45 -12.75 -12.59
N LEU A 237 4.85 -13.09 -11.43
CA LEU A 237 3.95 -12.23 -10.68
C LEU A 237 4.73 -11.52 -9.56
N ARG A 238 4.71 -10.18 -9.56
CA ARG A 238 5.32 -9.40 -8.47
C ARG A 238 4.35 -9.26 -7.29
N LEU A 239 4.54 -10.04 -6.23
CA LEU A 239 3.80 -9.87 -4.99
C LEU A 239 4.41 -8.73 -4.16
N GLN A 240 3.57 -7.78 -3.72
CA GLN A 240 3.97 -6.65 -2.90
C GLN A 240 3.06 -6.52 -1.67
N PRO A 241 3.55 -6.84 -0.46
CA PRO A 241 2.88 -6.43 0.77
C PRO A 241 2.81 -4.90 0.85
N GLY A 242 1.63 -4.40 1.17
CA GLY A 242 1.32 -2.98 1.25
C GLY A 242 1.92 -2.32 2.49
N ASN A 243 1.59 -1.04 2.65
CA ASN A 243 2.17 -0.22 3.72
C ASN A 243 1.70 -0.63 5.12
N ASN A 244 0.62 -1.42 5.24
CA ASN A 244 0.06 -1.90 6.49
C ASN A 244 0.46 -3.35 6.86
N ILE A 245 1.42 -3.95 6.15
CA ILE A 245 1.97 -5.30 6.43
C ILE A 245 3.49 -5.18 6.67
N GLY A 246 4.01 -5.96 7.63
CA GLY A 246 5.45 -6.02 7.91
C GLY A 246 5.81 -5.45 9.28
N TYR A 247 6.72 -4.49 9.27
CA TYR A 247 7.31 -3.83 10.44
C TYR A 247 8.31 -4.72 11.17
N PHE A 248 9.38 -5.03 10.44
CA PHE A 248 10.54 -5.78 10.91
C PHE A 248 10.21 -7.24 11.25
N GLY A 249 11.22 -7.98 11.71
CA GLY A 249 11.21 -9.44 11.79
C GLY A 249 11.88 -10.11 10.58
N PRO A 250 11.93 -11.44 10.55
CA PRO A 250 12.80 -12.23 9.67
C PRO A 250 12.47 -12.17 8.17
N TYR A 251 11.34 -11.56 7.80
CA TYR A 251 10.82 -11.53 6.43
C TYR A 251 10.84 -10.14 5.80
N GLU A 252 11.15 -9.09 6.55
CA GLU A 252 11.04 -7.70 6.09
C GLU A 252 11.86 -7.43 4.81
N ALA A 253 13.08 -7.98 4.76
CA ALA A 253 13.98 -7.80 3.62
C ALA A 253 13.45 -8.42 2.31
N ILE A 254 12.56 -9.41 2.38
CA ILE A 254 12.06 -10.15 1.19
C ILE A 254 11.33 -9.20 0.23
N TRP A 255 10.52 -8.28 0.77
CA TRP A 255 9.67 -7.41 -0.05
C TRP A 255 9.99 -5.92 0.06
N ARG A 256 10.82 -5.49 1.02
CA ARG A 256 11.27 -4.08 1.07
C ARG A 256 12.43 -3.79 0.12
N SER A 257 13.23 -4.79 -0.20
CA SER A 257 14.44 -4.69 -1.03
C SER A 257 14.14 -4.60 -2.53
N VAL A 258 13.36 -3.59 -2.94
CA VAL A 258 12.86 -3.47 -4.32
C VAL A 258 13.79 -2.69 -5.24
N THR A 259 14.84 -2.07 -4.70
CA THR A 259 15.82 -1.28 -5.49
C THR A 259 17.05 -2.06 -5.94
N GLY A 260 17.15 -3.35 -5.60
CA GLY A 260 18.36 -4.15 -5.81
C GLY A 260 19.35 -4.09 -4.66
N ARG A 261 18.99 -3.40 -3.57
CA ARG A 261 19.75 -3.33 -2.31
C ARG A 261 18.88 -3.87 -1.19
N VAL A 262 19.51 -4.36 -0.12
CA VAL A 262 18.80 -4.75 1.10
C VAL A 262 18.22 -3.49 1.75
N GLU A 263 16.90 -3.42 1.80
CA GLU A 263 16.15 -2.28 2.35
C GLU A 263 15.17 -2.72 3.44
N TYR A 264 14.76 -1.77 4.26
CA TYR A 264 13.83 -1.96 5.36
C TYR A 264 12.80 -0.83 5.38
N TYR A 265 11.73 -1.01 6.15
CA TYR A 265 10.72 0.02 6.35
C TYR A 265 11.31 1.27 7.02
N GLY A 266 11.34 2.39 6.29
CA GLY A 266 11.86 3.70 6.74
C GLY A 266 10.78 4.70 7.21
N GLY A 267 9.64 4.19 7.64
CA GLY A 267 8.51 5.00 8.11
C GLY A 267 7.43 5.25 7.06
N CYS A 268 6.29 5.77 7.52
CA CYS A 268 5.14 6.07 6.66
C CYS A 268 5.46 7.19 5.67
N HIS A 269 5.03 7.03 4.41
CA HIS A 269 5.21 8.01 3.33
C HIS A 269 4.12 9.09 3.28
N ALA A 270 3.09 8.97 4.12
CA ALA A 270 1.96 9.90 4.14
C ALA A 270 2.45 11.34 4.34
N GLY A 271 2.12 12.24 3.40
CA GLY A 271 2.54 13.63 3.42
C GLY A 271 4.05 13.88 3.31
N ARG A 272 4.87 12.85 3.09
CA ARG A 272 6.30 12.97 2.72
C ARG A 272 6.45 12.96 1.20
N THR A 273 5.88 11.93 0.58
CA THR A 273 5.90 11.72 -0.88
C THR A 273 4.59 11.16 -1.42
N ALA A 274 3.63 10.88 -0.54
CA ALA A 274 2.29 10.42 -0.89
C ALA A 274 1.24 11.50 -0.56
N LEU A 275 0.18 11.55 -1.39
CA LEU A 275 -0.98 12.43 -1.23
C LEU A 275 -2.27 11.66 -1.51
N GLY A 276 -3.30 11.93 -0.72
CA GLY A 276 -4.68 11.50 -0.97
C GLY A 276 -5.56 12.70 -1.31
N ILE A 277 -6.47 12.53 -2.26
CA ILE A 277 -7.46 13.55 -2.66
C ILE A 277 -8.84 12.89 -2.64
N GLU A 278 -9.81 13.52 -1.96
CA GLU A 278 -11.22 13.09 -1.97
C GLU A 278 -12.00 13.77 -3.09
N ALA A 279 -13.17 13.21 -3.42
CA ALA A 279 -13.93 13.63 -4.60
C ALA A 279 -14.41 15.09 -4.54
N ASP A 280 -14.50 15.67 -3.35
CA ASP A 280 -14.87 17.06 -3.09
C ASP A 280 -13.67 18.04 -3.06
N GLY A 281 -12.45 17.55 -3.28
CA GLY A 281 -11.23 18.35 -3.27
C GLY A 281 -10.50 18.40 -1.93
N THR A 282 -10.97 17.67 -0.92
CA THR A 282 -10.28 17.56 0.37
C THR A 282 -8.94 16.84 0.21
N ILE A 283 -7.89 17.38 0.84
CA ILE A 283 -6.51 16.88 0.74
C ILE A 283 -6.10 16.16 2.03
N LYS A 284 -5.48 14.98 1.88
CA LYS A 284 -4.97 14.14 2.99
C LYS A 284 -3.55 13.65 2.70
N GLY A 285 -2.78 13.34 3.74
CA GLY A 285 -1.41 12.81 3.57
C GLY A 285 -1.41 11.38 3.01
N CYS A 286 -2.53 10.68 3.15
CA CYS A 286 -2.79 9.35 2.62
C CYS A 286 -4.30 9.23 2.36
N PRO A 287 -4.73 8.62 1.24
CA PRO A 287 -6.15 8.45 0.93
C PRO A 287 -6.91 7.67 2.01
N SER A 288 -6.23 6.78 2.73
CA SER A 288 -6.86 5.90 3.72
C SER A 288 -7.01 6.53 5.10
N LEU A 289 -6.33 7.65 5.39
CA LEU A 289 -6.46 8.29 6.70
C LEU A 289 -7.88 8.84 6.91
N PRO A 290 -8.43 8.79 8.14
CA PRO A 290 -9.74 9.34 8.43
C PRO A 290 -9.80 10.84 8.12
N THR A 291 -10.83 11.25 7.40
CA THR A 291 -10.99 12.65 6.96
C THR A 291 -11.10 13.61 8.14
N ARG A 292 -11.84 13.22 9.20
CA ARG A 292 -12.05 14.05 10.39
C ARG A 292 -10.75 14.54 11.03
N ASP A 293 -9.74 13.69 11.05
CA ASP A 293 -8.52 13.93 11.83
C ASP A 293 -7.31 14.32 10.95
N TYR A 294 -7.38 14.08 9.63
CA TYR A 294 -6.24 14.24 8.71
C TYR A 294 -6.55 15.03 7.43
N ALA A 295 -7.67 15.75 7.39
CA ALA A 295 -7.95 16.70 6.31
C ALA A 295 -7.08 17.95 6.48
N GLY A 296 -6.15 18.19 5.55
CA GLY A 296 -5.28 19.36 5.57
C GLY A 296 -5.86 20.61 4.90
N GLY A 297 -7.05 20.53 4.31
CA GLY A 297 -7.70 21.62 3.60
C GLY A 297 -8.42 21.16 2.33
N ASN A 298 -9.03 22.09 1.61
CA ASN A 298 -9.72 21.86 0.33
C ASN A 298 -9.16 22.78 -0.75
N VAL A 299 -8.97 22.24 -1.96
CA VAL A 299 -8.39 22.96 -3.12
C VAL A 299 -9.25 24.13 -3.62
N ARG A 300 -10.53 24.19 -3.25
CA ARG A 300 -11.40 25.33 -3.54
C ARG A 300 -11.07 26.55 -2.70
N ASP A 301 -10.52 26.33 -1.51
CA ASP A 301 -10.28 27.39 -0.52
C ASP A 301 -8.81 27.81 -0.48
N THR A 302 -7.88 26.90 -0.80
CA THR A 302 -6.44 27.13 -0.69
C THR A 302 -5.68 26.44 -1.82
N PRO A 303 -4.70 27.09 -2.48
CA PRO A 303 -3.89 26.46 -3.51
C PRO A 303 -3.22 25.18 -3.00
N LEU A 304 -3.15 24.14 -3.85
CA LEU A 304 -2.63 22.84 -3.41
C LEU A 304 -1.20 22.92 -2.86
N ALA A 305 -0.37 23.76 -3.48
CA ALA A 305 1.01 23.98 -3.06
C ALA A 305 1.12 24.47 -1.61
N GLU A 306 0.20 25.34 -1.19
CA GLU A 306 0.17 25.86 0.16
C GLU A 306 -0.30 24.79 1.16
N ILE A 307 -1.37 24.06 0.83
CA ILE A 307 -1.85 22.93 1.63
C ILE A 307 -0.71 21.92 1.85
N TRP A 308 -0.03 21.49 0.78
CA TRP A 308 1.06 20.51 0.85
C TRP A 308 2.25 20.98 1.70
N ALA A 309 2.57 22.28 1.64
CA ALA A 309 3.70 22.85 2.35
C ALA A 309 3.42 23.04 3.85
N ARG A 310 2.19 23.44 4.22
CA ARG A 310 1.89 24.00 5.54
C ARG A 310 0.93 23.19 6.42
N ALA A 311 0.08 22.34 5.85
CA ALA A 311 -0.94 21.65 6.63
C ALA A 311 -0.33 20.59 7.57
N ALA A 312 -0.51 20.78 8.88
CA ALA A 312 0.04 19.91 9.92
C ALA A 312 -0.52 18.48 9.84
N GLU A 313 -1.77 18.36 9.42
CA GLU A 313 -2.53 17.12 9.19
C GLU A 313 -1.90 16.26 8.10
N LEU A 314 -1.12 16.87 7.19
CA LEU A 314 -0.35 16.17 6.16
C LEU A 314 1.08 15.95 6.61
N SER A 315 1.69 16.94 7.25
CA SER A 315 3.13 16.93 7.57
C SER A 315 3.48 16.15 8.84
N PHE A 316 2.55 15.49 9.52
CA PHE A 316 2.81 14.78 10.77
C PHE A 316 3.91 13.72 10.71
N MET A 317 4.23 13.17 9.52
CA MET A 317 5.38 12.24 9.35
C MET A 317 6.73 12.94 9.16
N ARG A 318 6.72 14.26 8.95
CA ARG A 318 7.92 15.10 8.90
C ARG A 318 8.43 15.26 10.33
N ALA A 319 9.72 15.48 10.48
CA ALA A 319 10.31 15.69 11.80
C ALA A 319 10.03 17.13 12.25
N PRO A 320 9.85 17.41 13.56
CA PRO A 320 10.08 16.53 14.71
C PRO A 320 8.85 15.74 15.25
N GLU A 321 7.68 15.88 14.64
CA GLU A 321 6.37 15.37 15.13
C GLU A 321 6.37 13.84 15.35
N ARG A 322 7.17 13.11 14.58
CA ARG A 322 7.30 11.64 14.60
C ARG A 322 8.63 11.12 15.16
N SER A 323 9.23 11.86 16.10
CA SER A 323 10.39 11.41 16.87
C SER A 323 10.04 10.34 17.92
N ARG A 324 11.03 9.55 18.36
CA ARG A 324 10.86 8.52 19.41
C ARG A 324 10.21 9.09 20.68
N ALA A 325 10.61 10.29 21.10
CA ALA A 325 10.07 10.97 22.29
C ALA A 325 8.57 11.27 22.19
N ARG A 326 8.01 11.34 20.98
CA ARG A 326 6.58 11.59 20.73
C ARG A 326 5.78 10.32 20.47
N LEU A 327 6.44 9.15 20.38
CA LEU A 327 5.76 7.86 20.26
C LEU A 327 5.18 7.42 21.60
N SER A 328 4.11 6.62 21.55
CA SER A 328 3.43 6.07 22.73
C SER A 328 3.42 4.54 22.73
N GLY A 329 3.15 3.96 23.90
CA GLY A 329 3.07 2.52 24.11
C GLY A 329 4.33 1.77 23.66
N TYR A 330 4.13 0.59 23.06
CA TYR A 330 5.22 -0.30 22.61
C TYR A 330 6.22 0.41 21.70
N CYS A 331 5.75 1.33 20.85
CA CYS A 331 6.60 2.01 19.88
C CYS A 331 7.63 2.96 20.51
N ARG A 332 7.39 3.48 21.72
CA ARG A 332 8.34 4.40 22.39
C ARG A 332 9.64 3.71 22.80
N ALA A 333 9.52 2.51 23.37
CA ALA A 333 10.65 1.70 23.82
C ALA A 333 11.24 0.80 22.71
N CYS A 334 10.54 0.66 21.58
CA CYS A 334 10.92 -0.25 20.49
C CYS A 334 12.36 -0.02 19.98
N TYR A 335 13.05 -1.12 19.68
CA TYR A 335 14.38 -1.15 19.07
C TYR A 335 14.47 -0.34 17.77
N TYR A 336 13.40 -0.34 16.96
CA TYR A 336 13.34 0.33 15.65
C TYR A 336 12.67 1.70 15.68
N ALA A 337 12.38 2.28 16.85
CA ALA A 337 11.52 3.45 16.98
C ALA A 337 11.96 4.66 16.12
N ASP A 338 13.27 4.94 16.08
CA ASP A 338 13.84 6.10 15.38
C ASP A 338 13.71 5.99 13.84
N ILE A 339 13.69 4.77 13.31
CA ILE A 339 13.56 4.48 11.87
C ILE A 339 12.09 4.28 11.49
N CYS A 340 11.40 3.41 12.22
CA CYS A 340 10.04 2.98 11.91
C CYS A 340 9.02 4.10 12.09
N ARG A 341 9.23 4.94 13.13
CA ARG A 341 8.34 6.04 13.50
C ARG A 341 6.88 5.63 13.72
N GLY A 342 6.64 4.38 14.13
CA GLY A 342 5.31 3.89 14.55
C GLY A 342 4.51 3.10 13.51
N GLY A 343 5.10 2.74 12.36
CA GLY A 343 4.41 1.92 11.35
C GLY A 343 3.29 2.67 10.61
N CYS A 344 2.29 1.96 10.08
CA CYS A 344 1.16 2.59 9.40
C CYS A 344 0.24 3.31 10.39
N THR A 345 0.19 4.64 10.25
CA THR A 345 -0.70 5.53 11.01
C THR A 345 -2.17 5.18 10.81
N TRP A 346 -2.60 4.86 9.59
CA TRP A 346 -4.00 4.51 9.30
C TRP A 346 -4.48 3.30 10.11
N THR A 347 -3.68 2.23 10.15
CA THR A 347 -4.03 1.00 10.88
C THR A 347 -4.07 1.22 12.39
N ALA A 348 -3.10 1.97 12.93
CA ALA A 348 -3.10 2.33 14.34
C ALA A 348 -4.31 3.22 14.71
N HIS A 349 -4.56 4.26 13.90
CA HIS A 349 -5.59 5.27 14.17
C HIS A 349 -6.99 4.68 14.18
N ALA A 350 -7.29 3.79 13.25
CA ALA A 350 -8.57 3.10 13.18
C ALA A 350 -8.87 2.23 14.42
N LEU A 351 -7.86 1.88 15.22
CA LEU A 351 -8.00 1.15 16.49
C LEU A 351 -8.02 2.06 17.71
N GLY A 352 -8.28 3.37 17.53
CA GLY A 352 -8.28 4.34 18.63
C GLY A 352 -6.90 4.51 19.26
N ARG A 353 -5.83 4.31 18.49
CA ARG A 353 -4.47 4.67 18.89
C ARG A 353 -4.12 5.97 18.17
N GLY A 354 -3.40 6.87 18.84
CA GLY A 354 -2.84 8.01 18.14
C GLY A 354 -1.87 7.55 17.03
N PRO A 355 -1.12 8.49 16.44
CA PRO A 355 -0.03 8.14 15.54
C PRO A 355 0.90 7.05 16.15
N GLY A 356 0.82 5.80 15.68
CA GLY A 356 1.71 4.69 16.07
C GLY A 356 1.11 3.67 17.04
N ASN A 357 1.95 2.91 17.76
CA ASN A 357 1.52 1.82 18.66
C ASN A 357 0.65 0.74 17.98
N ASN A 358 0.94 0.45 16.70
CA ASN A 358 0.18 -0.49 15.89
C ASN A 358 0.31 -1.95 16.41
N PRO A 359 -0.77 -2.65 16.78
CA PRO A 359 -0.70 -4.07 17.18
C PRO A 359 -0.40 -4.99 15.98
N TYR A 360 -0.67 -4.56 14.74
CA TYR A 360 -0.30 -5.29 13.52
C TYR A 360 1.18 -5.12 13.13
N CYS A 361 2.06 -4.97 14.12
CA CYS A 361 3.51 -4.92 13.95
C CYS A 361 4.09 -6.33 14.10
N HIS A 362 4.69 -6.89 13.05
CA HIS A 362 5.22 -8.25 13.10
C HIS A 362 6.31 -8.41 14.17
N TYR A 363 7.22 -7.44 14.29
CA TYR A 363 8.22 -7.47 15.36
C TYR A 363 7.60 -7.48 16.75
N ARG A 364 6.56 -6.67 17.00
CA ARG A 364 5.82 -6.67 18.27
C ARG A 364 5.18 -8.03 18.55
N VAL A 365 4.52 -8.63 17.55
CA VAL A 365 3.90 -9.95 17.66
C VAL A 365 4.93 -11.01 18.03
N LEU A 366 6.14 -10.98 17.44
CA LEU A 366 7.21 -11.92 17.78
C LEU A 366 7.71 -11.74 19.23
N ARG A 367 7.97 -10.50 19.67
CA ARG A 367 8.43 -10.22 21.05
C ARG A 367 7.42 -10.62 22.11
N LEU A 368 6.12 -10.51 21.80
CA LEU A 368 5.07 -11.02 22.68
C LEU A 368 5.02 -12.54 22.70
N ALA A 369 5.13 -13.18 21.54
CA ALA A 369 5.15 -14.63 21.45
C ALA A 369 6.33 -15.26 22.22
N GLU A 370 7.50 -14.61 22.23
CA GLU A 370 8.67 -15.04 23.04
C GLU A 370 8.38 -15.09 24.55
N ARG A 371 7.45 -14.26 25.03
CA ARG A 371 6.98 -14.24 26.43
C ARG A 371 5.79 -15.17 26.67
N GLY A 372 5.33 -15.89 25.65
CA GLY A 372 4.11 -16.69 25.70
C GLY A 372 2.83 -15.85 25.67
N TRP A 373 2.89 -14.61 25.17
CA TRP A 373 1.78 -13.66 25.14
C TRP A 373 1.29 -13.39 23.71
N ARG A 374 0.06 -12.87 23.60
CA ARG A 374 -0.54 -12.43 22.35
C ARG A 374 -1.47 -11.24 22.54
N GLU A 375 -1.67 -10.46 21.47
CA GLU A 375 -2.62 -9.35 21.45
C GLU A 375 -3.85 -9.68 20.62
N ARG A 376 -5.02 -9.33 21.16
CA ARG A 376 -6.33 -9.46 20.51
C ARG A 376 -7.02 -8.11 20.52
N ILE A 377 -7.58 -7.70 19.37
CA ILE A 377 -8.41 -6.50 19.30
C ILE A 377 -9.86 -6.86 19.62
N VAL A 378 -10.52 -6.00 20.38
CA VAL A 378 -11.92 -6.16 20.78
C VAL A 378 -12.65 -4.84 20.56
N GLN A 379 -13.73 -4.89 19.79
CA GLN A 379 -14.56 -3.71 19.58
C GLN A 379 -15.33 -3.37 20.85
N ARG A 380 -15.28 -2.09 21.23
CA ARG A 380 -16.02 -1.51 22.36
C ARG A 380 -17.23 -0.73 21.89
N ARG A 381 -17.07 0.00 20.78
CA ARG A 381 -18.12 0.84 20.22
C ARG A 381 -18.11 0.74 18.69
N HIS A 382 -19.30 0.67 18.11
CA HIS A 382 -19.48 0.75 16.67
C HIS A 382 -19.21 2.18 16.15
N PRO A 383 -18.76 2.31 14.89
CA PRO A 383 -18.65 3.60 14.22
C PRO A 383 -20.04 4.26 14.01
N GLU A 384 -20.05 5.52 13.58
CA GLU A 384 -21.28 6.32 13.42
C GLU A 384 -21.97 6.14 12.05
N GLY A 385 -21.34 5.45 11.09
CA GLY A 385 -21.82 5.24 9.73
C GLY A 385 -21.37 6.27 8.69
N ARG A 386 -20.32 7.05 8.97
CA ARG A 386 -19.76 8.08 8.07
C ARG A 386 -18.61 7.55 7.19
N PRO A 387 -18.33 8.12 6.00
CA PRO A 387 -17.15 7.75 5.22
C PRO A 387 -15.85 7.85 6.03
N PHE A 388 -14.98 6.85 5.92
CA PHE A 388 -13.70 6.74 6.63
C PHE A 388 -13.79 6.77 8.16
N ASP A 389 -14.97 6.55 8.72
CA ASP A 389 -15.14 6.47 10.16
C ASP A 389 -14.63 5.15 10.75
N TYR A 390 -14.49 5.11 12.06
CA TYR A 390 -13.96 3.97 12.78
C TYR A 390 -14.59 3.91 14.17
N GLY A 391 -14.62 2.70 14.73
CA GLY A 391 -15.15 2.45 16.07
C GLY A 391 -14.11 2.64 17.16
N GLU A 392 -14.45 2.25 18.39
CA GLU A 392 -13.50 2.19 19.50
C GLU A 392 -13.07 0.74 19.72
N PHE A 393 -11.76 0.52 19.88
CA PHE A 393 -11.18 -0.81 20.06
C PHE A 393 -10.24 -0.84 21.27
N ASP A 394 -10.39 -1.89 22.07
CA ASP A 394 -9.43 -2.28 23.09
C ASP A 394 -8.43 -3.27 22.49
N ILE A 395 -7.20 -3.25 23.02
CA ILE A 395 -6.18 -4.25 22.74
C ILE A 395 -6.00 -5.04 24.02
N LEU A 396 -6.47 -6.28 24.05
CA LEU A 396 -6.28 -7.18 25.17
C LEU A 396 -5.00 -7.97 24.98
N VAL A 397 -4.29 -8.17 26.07
CA VAL A 397 -3.07 -8.96 26.13
C VAL A 397 -3.41 -10.24 26.86
N GLU A 398 -3.09 -11.37 26.26
CA GLU A 398 -3.43 -12.68 26.81
C GLU A 398 -2.18 -13.54 26.90
N ASP A 399 -2.10 -14.38 27.92
CA ASP A 399 -1.14 -15.48 27.96
C ASP A 399 -1.59 -16.65 27.05
N ALA A 400 -0.78 -17.71 27.00
CA ALA A 400 -1.08 -18.92 26.24
C ALA A 400 -2.39 -19.63 26.67
N ALA A 401 -2.88 -19.39 27.89
CA ALA A 401 -4.14 -19.92 28.40
C ALA A 401 -5.34 -19.01 28.10
N GLY A 402 -5.12 -17.86 27.45
CA GLY A 402 -6.18 -16.89 27.14
C GLY A 402 -6.55 -15.97 28.32
N ARG A 403 -5.77 -15.99 29.41
CA ARG A 403 -6.04 -15.11 30.56
C ARG A 403 -5.58 -13.70 30.22
N VAL A 404 -6.46 -12.72 30.41
CA VAL A 404 -6.14 -11.31 30.17
C VAL A 404 -5.14 -10.84 31.23
N LEU A 405 -4.02 -10.29 30.78
CA LEU A 405 -2.94 -9.76 31.60
C LEU A 405 -3.15 -8.27 31.85
N ASP A 406 -2.66 -7.77 32.99
CA ASP A 406 -2.60 -6.33 33.25
C ASP A 406 -1.68 -5.64 32.22
N GLN A 407 -2.19 -4.57 31.62
CA GLN A 407 -1.55 -3.85 30.51
C GLN A 407 -0.37 -2.96 30.97
N THR A 408 -0.07 -2.92 32.27
CA THR A 408 1.03 -2.13 32.85
C THR A 408 2.45 -2.68 32.56
N VAL A 409 2.60 -3.79 31.83
CA VAL A 409 3.89 -4.49 31.60
C VAL A 409 4.54 -4.22 30.22
N TYR A 410 4.22 -3.08 29.58
CA TYR A 410 4.57 -2.83 28.18
C TYR A 410 5.71 -1.82 27.93
N GLU A 411 6.74 -1.76 28.79
CA GLU A 411 7.82 -0.76 28.63
C GLU A 411 9.24 -1.27 28.98
N SER A 412 9.45 -2.58 29.12
CA SER A 412 10.66 -3.10 29.77
C SER A 412 11.87 -3.38 28.87
N GLU A 413 11.82 -3.11 27.56
CA GLU A 413 13.05 -3.18 26.76
C GLU A 413 13.78 -1.85 26.79
N PRO A 414 15.04 -1.82 27.27
CA PRO A 414 15.81 -0.60 27.28
C PRO A 414 15.91 -0.07 25.85
N ALA A 415 15.48 1.17 25.66
CA ALA A 415 15.59 1.85 24.38
C ALA A 415 17.07 1.87 23.96
N VAL A 416 17.40 1.19 22.86
CA VAL A 416 18.71 1.31 22.21
C VAL A 416 18.58 2.40 21.15
N PRO A 417 19.23 3.58 21.34
CA PRO A 417 19.23 4.62 20.33
C PRO A 417 19.95 4.13 19.08
N LEU A 418 19.54 4.60 17.91
CA LEU A 418 20.29 4.37 16.69
C LEU A 418 21.67 5.01 16.82
N ARG A 419 22.71 4.19 16.96
CA ARG A 419 24.11 4.60 16.78
C ARG A 419 24.31 4.71 15.27
N GLY A 420 24.78 5.86 14.78
CA GLY A 420 24.81 6.17 13.33
C GLY A 420 25.29 5.01 12.45
N GLY A 421 24.78 4.92 11.21
CA GLY A 421 25.10 3.82 10.28
C GLY A 421 23.90 3.02 9.76
N GLY A 422 22.68 3.28 10.27
CA GLY A 422 21.46 2.60 9.80
C GLY A 422 21.30 1.18 10.33
N LEU A 423 20.54 0.34 9.63
CA LEU A 423 20.37 -1.08 9.96
C LEU A 423 21.04 -1.99 8.92
N GLU A 424 21.54 -3.11 9.42
CA GLU A 424 22.10 -4.22 8.65
C GLU A 424 21.29 -5.49 8.89
N LEU A 425 21.33 -6.43 7.94
CA LEU A 425 20.63 -7.71 8.08
C LEU A 425 21.49 -8.71 8.83
N CYS A 426 20.93 -9.43 9.81
CA CYS A 426 21.59 -10.58 10.43
C CYS A 426 21.39 -11.83 9.59
N GLU A 427 22.47 -12.46 9.13
CA GLU A 427 22.39 -13.67 8.30
C GLU A 427 21.77 -14.85 9.06
N ALA A 428 22.04 -14.96 10.37
CA ALA A 428 21.55 -16.06 11.19
C ALA A 428 20.04 -16.03 11.43
N CYS A 429 19.47 -14.86 11.77
CA CYS A 429 18.04 -14.75 12.11
C CYS A 429 17.22 -13.94 11.10
N ARG A 430 17.86 -13.36 10.08
CA ARG A 430 17.26 -12.54 9.03
C ARG A 430 16.50 -11.31 9.54
N GLN A 431 16.81 -10.86 10.75
CA GLN A 431 16.28 -9.61 11.30
C GLN A 431 17.26 -8.46 11.11
N PHE A 432 16.73 -7.25 10.99
CA PHE A 432 17.54 -6.04 10.92
C PHE A 432 18.10 -5.67 12.31
N VAL A 433 19.34 -5.22 12.35
CA VAL A 433 20.05 -4.81 13.57
C VAL A 433 20.78 -3.49 13.31
N HIS A 434 20.97 -2.65 14.33
CA HIS A 434 21.82 -1.45 14.23
C HIS A 434 23.22 -1.84 13.75
N ALA A 435 23.77 -1.06 12.82
CA ALA A 435 25.14 -1.26 12.35
C ALA A 435 26.11 -1.32 13.54
N GLY A 436 27.03 -2.29 13.52
CA GLY A 436 28.01 -2.53 14.59
C GLY A 436 27.46 -3.22 15.86
N ALA A 437 26.20 -3.68 15.87
CA ALA A 437 25.67 -4.46 17.00
C ALA A 437 26.14 -5.93 16.96
N ASP A 438 27.15 -6.26 17.76
CA ASP A 438 27.71 -7.61 17.91
C ASP A 438 27.83 -8.01 19.41
N PRO A 439 27.29 -9.16 19.87
CA PRO A 439 26.49 -10.14 19.12
C PRO A 439 25.11 -9.60 18.70
N CYS A 440 24.47 -10.28 17.74
CA CYS A 440 23.13 -9.91 17.30
C CYS A 440 22.15 -9.82 18.48
N PRO A 441 21.45 -8.69 18.69
CA PRO A 441 20.56 -8.52 19.85
C PRO A 441 19.33 -9.42 19.81
N HIS A 442 18.97 -9.94 18.63
CA HIS A 442 17.80 -10.79 18.46
C HIS A 442 18.10 -12.29 18.64
N CYS A 443 19.22 -12.79 18.11
CA CYS A 443 19.55 -14.23 18.16
C CYS A 443 20.86 -14.59 18.90
N ARG A 444 21.61 -13.59 19.40
CA ARG A 444 22.89 -13.75 20.10
C ARG A 444 24.03 -14.37 19.27
N ALA A 445 23.80 -14.65 17.98
CA ALA A 445 24.87 -15.11 17.09
C ALA A 445 25.90 -13.99 16.87
N PRO A 446 27.21 -14.32 16.76
CA PRO A 446 28.22 -13.38 16.29
C PRO A 446 27.85 -12.79 14.93
N ARG A 447 28.16 -11.52 14.72
CA ARG A 447 28.01 -10.86 13.43
C ARG A 447 29.14 -11.30 12.50
N THR A 448 28.81 -12.02 11.44
CA THR A 448 29.72 -12.23 10.31
C THR A 448 29.53 -11.07 9.35
N ASP A 449 30.52 -10.17 9.26
CA ASP A 449 30.60 -9.15 8.23
C ASP A 449 30.93 -9.84 6.89
N SER A 450 29.97 -10.55 6.31
CA SER A 450 30.17 -11.07 4.95
C SER A 450 30.26 -9.93 3.93
N GLY A 451 29.79 -8.72 4.29
CA GLY A 451 29.68 -7.57 3.38
C GLY A 451 28.75 -7.83 2.19
N ASP A 452 28.18 -9.03 2.08
CA ASP A 452 27.55 -9.55 0.89
C ASP A 452 26.04 -9.65 1.09
N ALA A 453 25.48 -8.50 1.48
CA ALA A 453 24.04 -8.24 1.43
C ALA A 453 23.49 -8.57 0.02
N ASP A 454 24.33 -8.44 -1.02
CA ASP A 454 24.04 -8.76 -2.42
C ASP A 454 23.92 -10.27 -2.69
N ALA A 455 24.69 -11.15 -2.03
CA ALA A 455 24.49 -12.61 -2.13
C ALA A 455 23.28 -13.09 -1.33
N LEU A 456 22.98 -12.49 -0.17
CA LEU A 456 21.73 -12.76 0.54
C LEU A 456 20.51 -12.27 -0.26
N TYR A 457 20.65 -11.14 -0.95
CA TYR A 457 19.71 -10.61 -1.93
C TYR A 457 19.57 -11.56 -3.12
N ALA A 458 20.64 -12.02 -3.75
CA ALA A 458 20.60 -12.94 -4.89
C ALA A 458 19.92 -14.28 -4.54
N ARG A 459 20.09 -14.77 -3.31
CA ARG A 459 19.40 -15.97 -2.79
C ARG A 459 17.90 -15.76 -2.55
N THR A 460 17.43 -14.52 -2.43
CA THR A 460 16.03 -14.18 -2.08
C THR A 460 15.27 -13.43 -3.18
N ALA A 461 15.97 -12.76 -4.09
CA ALA A 461 15.43 -11.83 -5.07
C ALA A 461 15.56 -12.39 -6.50
N PHE A 462 14.69 -13.34 -6.83
CA PHE A 462 14.43 -13.72 -8.22
C PHE A 462 13.50 -12.73 -8.96
N ALA A 463 12.93 -11.75 -8.25
CA ALA A 463 11.82 -10.93 -8.75
C ALA A 463 12.23 -9.66 -9.51
N LEU A 464 13.38 -9.04 -9.17
CA LEU A 464 13.74 -7.75 -9.75
C LEU A 464 14.17 -7.87 -11.22
N GLN A 465 14.93 -8.90 -11.56
CA GLN A 465 15.45 -9.11 -12.91
C GLN A 465 14.32 -9.47 -13.90
N ALA A 466 13.47 -10.43 -13.55
CA ALA A 466 12.29 -10.78 -14.35
C ALA A 466 11.33 -9.59 -14.55
N TRP A 467 11.17 -8.74 -13.53
CA TRP A 467 10.36 -7.53 -13.60
C TRP A 467 11.00 -6.44 -14.47
N GLN A 468 12.31 -6.19 -14.34
CA GLN A 468 13.03 -5.25 -15.20
C GLN A 468 12.96 -5.68 -16.67
N GLU A 469 13.08 -6.97 -16.95
CA GLU A 469 12.89 -7.54 -18.29
C GLU A 469 11.46 -7.37 -18.80
N GLN A 470 10.46 -7.47 -17.92
CA GLN A 470 9.07 -7.23 -18.29
C GLN A 470 8.77 -5.74 -18.55
N ILE A 471 9.28 -4.83 -17.73
CA ILE A 471 9.20 -3.38 -17.98
C ILE A 471 9.93 -3.00 -19.26
N ALA A 472 11.11 -3.56 -19.50
CA ALA A 472 11.85 -3.34 -20.73
C ALA A 472 11.06 -3.80 -21.95
N ARG A 473 10.39 -4.97 -21.88
CA ARG A 473 9.50 -5.47 -22.94
C ARG A 473 8.30 -4.55 -23.20
N VAL A 474 7.62 -4.11 -22.15
CA VAL A 474 6.47 -3.18 -22.26
C VAL A 474 6.93 -1.83 -22.81
N SER A 475 8.02 -1.27 -22.29
CA SER A 475 8.59 0.01 -22.73
C SER A 475 9.07 -0.05 -24.19
N ALA A 476 9.68 -1.17 -24.61
CA ALA A 476 10.07 -1.40 -26.00
C ALA A 476 8.85 -1.49 -26.94
N ARG A 477 7.76 -2.13 -26.50
CA ARG A 477 6.49 -2.17 -27.25
C ARG A 477 5.88 -0.76 -27.36
N ILE A 478 5.93 0.03 -26.30
CA ILE A 478 5.47 1.44 -26.29
C ILE A 478 6.30 2.30 -27.24
N ALA A 479 7.63 2.15 -27.23
CA ALA A 479 8.51 2.88 -28.15
C ALA A 479 8.16 2.57 -29.62
N ARG A 480 7.89 1.29 -29.94
CA ARG A 480 7.44 0.88 -31.28
C ARG A 480 6.09 1.48 -31.68
N LEU A 481 5.14 1.57 -30.74
CA LEU A 481 3.84 2.20 -30.98
C LEU A 481 3.93 3.73 -31.13
N ARG A 482 4.98 4.37 -30.60
CA ARG A 482 5.24 5.81 -30.78
C ARG A 482 5.99 6.14 -32.06
N THR A 483 6.85 5.23 -32.54
CA THR A 483 7.63 5.42 -33.77
C THR A 483 6.94 4.85 -35.01
N GLY A 484 6.00 3.92 -34.83
CA GLY A 484 5.12 3.45 -35.89
C GLY A 484 4.01 4.47 -36.09
N GLY A 485 4.20 5.39 -37.04
CA GLY A 485 3.08 6.11 -37.63
C GLY A 485 2.01 5.11 -38.04
N PHE A 486 0.74 5.50 -37.88
CA PHE A 486 -0.41 4.80 -38.43
C PHE A 486 -0.20 4.62 -39.94
N ASN A 487 0.44 3.52 -40.34
CA ASN A 487 0.21 2.98 -41.66
C ASN A 487 -1.13 2.26 -41.57
N SER A 488 -2.17 2.97 -41.99
CA SER A 488 -3.30 2.34 -42.66
C SER A 488 -2.76 1.33 -43.68
N VAL A 489 -3.28 0.11 -43.68
CA VAL A 489 -3.79 -0.63 -44.86
C VAL A 489 -4.45 -1.93 -44.34
N ASP A 490 -5.71 -2.10 -44.78
CA ASP A 490 -6.60 -3.27 -44.89
C ASP A 490 -6.99 -4.13 -43.66
#